data_AF-A0A172Y311-F1
#
_entry.id   AF-A0A172Y311-F1
#
_cell.length_a   1.000
_cell.length_b   1.000
_cell.length_c   1.000
_cell.angle_alpha   90.00
_cell.angle_beta   90.00
_cell.angle_gamma   90.00
#
_symmetry.space_group_name_H-M   'P 1'
#
loop_
_entity.id
_entity.type
_entity.pdbx_description
1 polymer ?
#
loop_
_entity_poly.entity_id
_entity_poly.type
_entity_poly.pdbx_seq_one_letter_code
_entity_poly.pdbx_strand_id
1 'polypeptide(L)'
;MIRILDANALIDLCDAGQKLAADEKCFVPDEIAAELSGSEANERWLAAQPFEAIRLEEHEFLEAFARYLNTFPGVSFYSLKGFGDVAILATIEILLRRAPPTPTLSREVFPWDTVYLVSDDRKLRNFITRTFGDRVVLQKLQDFRA
;
A
#
# COMPACT_ATOMS: atom_id res chain seq x y z
N MET A 1 -6.88 4.63 10.58
CA MET A 1 -6.96 3.57 9.54
C MET A 1 -6.20 4.03 8.31
N ILE A 2 -5.16 3.31 7.84
CA ILE A 2 -4.48 3.61 6.57
C ILE A 2 -4.97 2.61 5.53
N ARG A 3 -5.31 3.12 4.35
CA ARG A 3 -5.56 2.31 3.15
C ARG A 3 -4.39 2.47 2.19
N ILE A 4 -3.69 1.38 1.91
CA ILE A 4 -2.65 1.33 0.88
C ILE A 4 -3.34 1.03 -0.46
N LEU A 5 -3.07 1.84 -1.48
CA LEU A 5 -3.60 1.63 -2.83
C LEU A 5 -2.54 0.96 -3.72
N ASP A 6 -2.96 -0.04 -4.51
CA ASP A 6 -2.12 -0.57 -5.59
C ASP A 6 -2.22 0.26 -6.88
N ALA A 7 -1.38 -0.05 -7.87
CA ALA A 7 -1.34 0.67 -9.14
C ALA A 7 -2.69 0.62 -9.88
N ASN A 8 -3.36 -0.53 -9.89
CA ASN A 8 -4.63 -0.68 -10.60
C ASN A 8 -5.74 0.15 -9.95
N ALA A 9 -5.86 0.10 -8.62
CA ALA A 9 -6.82 0.92 -7.89
C ALA A 9 -6.58 2.42 -8.16
N LEU A 10 -5.31 2.82 -8.24
CA LEU A 10 -4.94 4.21 -8.51
C LEU A 10 -5.27 4.65 -9.94
N ILE A 11 -5.00 3.80 -10.93
CA ILE A 11 -5.39 4.02 -12.34
C ILE A 11 -6.92 4.15 -12.46
N ASP A 12 -7.67 3.21 -11.88
CA ASP A 12 -9.13 3.20 -11.96
C ASP A 12 -9.75 4.45 -11.31
N LEU A 13 -9.19 4.91 -10.19
CA LEU A 13 -9.61 6.15 -9.52
C LEU A 13 -9.31 7.39 -10.37
N CYS A 14 -8.12 7.43 -10.99
CA CYS A 14 -7.69 8.52 -11.86
C CYS A 14 -8.55 8.60 -13.13
N ASP A 15 -8.77 7.47 -13.82
CA ASP A 15 -9.57 7.38 -15.03
C ASP A 15 -11.05 7.73 -14.78
N ALA A 16 -11.57 7.38 -13.59
CA ALA A 16 -12.90 7.79 -13.17
C ALA A 16 -13.00 9.28 -12.76
N GLY A 17 -11.88 10.00 -12.67
CA GLY A 17 -11.83 11.37 -12.14
C GLY A 17 -12.30 11.47 -10.70
N GLN A 18 -12.25 10.37 -9.95
CA GLN A 18 -12.80 10.29 -8.61
C GLN A 18 -11.89 11.04 -7.63
N LYS A 19 -12.47 11.73 -6.65
CA LYS A 19 -11.70 12.33 -5.55
C LYS A 19 -11.84 11.45 -4.31
N LEU A 20 -10.73 11.24 -3.62
CA LEU A 20 -10.72 10.62 -2.31
C LEU A 20 -11.34 11.58 -1.30
N ALA A 21 -12.12 11.06 -0.35
CA ALA A 21 -12.68 11.91 0.68
C ALA A 21 -11.58 12.35 1.67
N ALA A 22 -11.70 13.57 2.21
CA ALA A 22 -10.64 14.17 3.03
C ALA A 22 -10.39 13.44 4.36
N ASP A 23 -11.37 12.69 4.84
CA ASP A 23 -11.30 11.83 6.02
C ASP A 23 -10.72 10.44 5.72
N GLU A 24 -10.58 10.08 4.44
CA GLU A 24 -9.95 8.83 4.01
C GLU A 24 -8.44 8.96 3.94
N LYS A 25 -7.78 8.41 4.95
CA LYS A 25 -6.32 8.39 5.06
C LYS A 25 -5.75 7.31 4.13
N CYS A 26 -5.45 7.70 2.90
CA CYS A 26 -4.90 6.82 1.87
C CYS A 26 -3.39 7.01 1.72
N PHE A 27 -2.67 5.94 1.40
CA PHE A 27 -1.25 5.95 1.14
C PHE A 27 -0.97 5.22 -0.17
N VAL A 28 -0.02 5.74 -0.93
CA VAL A 28 0.49 5.14 -2.17
C VAL A 28 2.00 5.01 -2.01
N PRO A 29 2.59 3.81 -2.14
CA PRO A 29 4.04 3.65 -2.19
C PRO A 29 4.65 4.44 -3.36
N ASP A 30 5.85 4.98 -3.17
CA ASP A 30 6.51 5.85 -4.16
C ASP A 30 6.75 5.12 -5.49
N GLU A 31 7.07 3.82 -5.45
CA GLU A 31 7.22 2.99 -6.63
C GLU A 31 5.94 2.92 -7.47
N ILE A 32 4.77 2.93 -6.81
CA ILE A 32 3.46 2.90 -7.46
C ILE A 32 3.09 4.28 -7.99
N ALA A 33 3.38 5.34 -7.23
CA ALA A 33 3.17 6.70 -7.70
C ALA A 33 4.02 6.99 -8.96
N ALA A 34 5.25 6.46 -9.01
CA ALA A 34 6.14 6.59 -10.16
C ALA A 34 5.60 5.90 -11.42
N GLU A 35 4.86 4.79 -11.30
CA GLU A 35 4.23 4.12 -12.46
C GLU A 35 3.20 4.99 -13.18
N LEU A 36 2.63 5.99 -12.49
CA LEU A 36 1.68 6.95 -13.06
C LEU A 36 2.33 8.28 -13.48
N SER A 37 3.62 8.47 -13.18
CA SER A 37 4.37 9.66 -13.58
C SER A 37 4.59 9.66 -15.11
N GLY A 38 4.50 10.84 -15.74
CA GLY A 38 4.66 10.98 -17.19
C GLY A 38 3.38 11.37 -17.96
N SER A 39 2.23 11.42 -17.29
CA SER A 39 1.02 12.07 -17.80
C SER A 39 0.70 13.29 -16.94
N GLU A 40 0.66 14.47 -17.55
CA GLU A 40 0.33 15.73 -16.85
C GLU A 40 -1.04 15.66 -16.17
N ALA A 41 -2.00 14.91 -16.76
CA ALA A 41 -3.31 14.70 -16.17
C ALA A 41 -3.25 13.88 -14.88
N ASN A 42 -2.46 12.81 -14.87
CA ASN A 42 -2.31 11.92 -13.71
C ASN A 42 -1.58 12.63 -12.58
N GLU A 43 -0.52 13.37 -12.90
CA GLU A 43 0.26 14.14 -11.93
C GLU A 43 -0.59 15.20 -11.23
N ARG A 44 -1.42 15.94 -12.00
CA ARG A 44 -2.36 16.91 -11.43
C ARG A 44 -3.41 16.23 -10.55
N TRP A 45 -3.89 15.06 -10.94
CA TRP A 45 -4.87 14.31 -10.15
C TRP A 45 -4.26 13.83 -8.83
N LEU A 46 -3.05 13.23 -8.87
CA LEU A 46 -2.31 12.75 -7.69
C LEU A 46 -2.05 13.89 -6.70
N ALA A 47 -1.57 15.04 -7.21
CA ALA A 47 -1.27 16.22 -6.39
C ALA A 47 -2.52 16.84 -5.73
N ALA A 48 -3.71 16.58 -6.26
CA ALA A 48 -4.97 17.09 -5.73
C ALA A 48 -5.61 16.17 -4.67
N GLN A 49 -5.12 14.94 -4.50
CA GLN A 49 -5.67 14.00 -3.54
C GLN A 49 -5.12 14.22 -2.12
N PRO A 50 -5.93 13.95 -1.08
CA PRO A 50 -5.51 14.02 0.33
C PRO A 50 -4.70 12.79 0.76
N PHE A 51 -3.67 12.39 0.01
CA PHE A 51 -2.80 11.28 0.41
C PHE A 51 -2.02 11.62 1.69
N GLU A 52 -1.91 10.65 2.59
CA GLU A 52 -1.03 10.75 3.75
C GLU A 52 0.40 10.38 3.36
N ALA A 53 1.35 11.22 3.76
CA ALA A 53 2.76 10.89 3.66
C ALA A 53 3.15 10.00 4.86
N ILE A 54 3.46 8.73 4.59
CA ILE A 54 4.02 7.84 5.61
C ILE A 54 5.54 7.94 5.57
N ARG A 55 6.15 8.39 6.66
CA ARG A 55 7.60 8.37 6.81
C ARG A 55 8.09 6.97 7.17
N LEU A 56 8.51 6.23 6.16
CA LEU A 56 9.29 5.00 6.32
C LEU A 56 10.76 5.37 6.46
N GLU A 57 11.48 4.74 7.39
CA GLU A 57 12.92 4.94 7.46
C GLU A 57 13.55 4.15 6.31
N GLU A 58 14.37 4.83 5.49
CA GLU A 58 14.87 4.30 4.22
C GLU A 58 15.57 2.95 4.37
N HIS A 59 16.39 2.80 5.42
CA HIS A 59 17.07 1.54 5.68
C HIS A 59 16.11 0.38 5.99
N GLU A 60 15.06 0.60 6.79
CA GLU A 60 14.05 -0.42 7.09
C GLU A 60 13.28 -0.82 5.83
N PHE A 61 12.99 0.16 4.98
CA PHE A 61 12.33 -0.06 3.69
C PHE A 61 13.18 -0.90 2.76
N LEU A 62 14.43 -0.51 2.53
CA LEU A 62 15.35 -1.23 1.65
C LEU A 62 15.62 -2.65 2.16
N GLU A 63 15.74 -2.85 3.47
CA GLU A 63 15.90 -4.19 4.05
C GLU A 63 14.66 -5.07 3.80
N ALA A 64 13.45 -4.55 4.07
CA ALA A 64 12.21 -5.29 3.84
C ALA A 64 12.00 -5.58 2.35
N PHE A 65 12.25 -4.59 1.49
CA PHE A 65 12.15 -4.69 0.04
C PHE A 65 13.11 -5.74 -0.52
N ALA A 66 14.40 -5.67 -0.15
CA ALA A 66 15.40 -6.65 -0.54
C ALA A 66 15.02 -8.06 -0.06
N ARG A 67 14.47 -8.18 1.15
CA ARG A 67 14.00 -9.46 1.64
C ARG A 67 12.86 -10.01 0.78
N TYR A 68 11.83 -9.22 0.47
CA TYR A 68 10.71 -9.69 -0.36
C TYR A 68 11.10 -10.00 -1.80
N LEU A 69 12.08 -9.28 -2.38
CA LEU A 69 12.69 -9.64 -3.66
C LEU A 69 13.29 -11.06 -3.64
N ASN A 70 13.90 -11.45 -2.52
CA ASN A 70 14.69 -12.67 -2.39
C ASN A 70 13.99 -13.83 -1.66
N THR A 71 12.84 -13.61 -1.03
CA THR A 71 12.18 -14.61 -0.16
C THR A 71 11.57 -15.78 -0.95
N PHE A 72 11.32 -15.63 -2.25
CA PHE A 72 10.67 -16.67 -3.06
C PHE A 72 11.62 -17.20 -4.13
N PRO A 73 12.28 -18.36 -3.91
CA PRO A 73 13.27 -18.88 -4.86
C PRO A 73 12.65 -19.20 -6.22
N GLY A 74 13.28 -18.69 -7.28
CA GLY A 74 13.07 -19.08 -8.69
C GLY A 74 12.00 -18.32 -9.48
N VAL A 75 11.13 -17.52 -8.86
CA VAL A 75 9.93 -16.96 -9.55
C VAL A 75 9.49 -15.58 -9.02
N SER A 76 10.16 -14.96 -8.03
CA SER A 76 9.61 -13.83 -7.26
C SER A 76 9.09 -12.66 -8.10
N PHE A 77 9.81 -12.26 -9.16
CA PHE A 77 9.41 -11.20 -10.10
C PHE A 77 8.36 -11.62 -11.14
N TYR A 78 8.17 -12.92 -11.35
CA TYR A 78 7.18 -13.43 -12.31
C TYR A 78 5.81 -13.63 -11.65
N SER A 79 5.80 -13.88 -10.33
CA SER A 79 4.57 -14.04 -9.54
C SER A 79 3.99 -12.71 -9.03
N LEU A 80 4.84 -11.74 -8.70
CA LEU A 80 4.48 -10.36 -8.35
C LEU A 80 4.62 -9.54 -9.64
N LYS A 81 3.60 -8.77 -10.02
CA LYS A 81 3.51 -8.13 -11.34
C LYS A 81 4.49 -6.97 -11.55
N GLY A 82 5.27 -6.57 -10.54
CA GLY A 82 6.25 -5.50 -10.66
C GLY A 82 6.85 -5.08 -9.32
N PHE A 83 7.67 -4.01 -9.35
CA PHE A 83 8.27 -3.43 -8.15
C PHE A 83 7.23 -2.83 -7.20
N GLY A 84 6.10 -2.32 -7.70
CA GLY A 84 5.01 -1.81 -6.88
C GLY A 84 4.44 -2.85 -5.91
N ASP A 85 4.26 -4.11 -6.36
CA ASP A 85 3.80 -5.20 -5.48
C ASP A 85 4.78 -5.47 -4.34
N VAL A 86 6.10 -5.42 -4.62
CA VAL A 86 7.15 -5.61 -3.60
C VAL A 86 7.19 -4.45 -2.63
N ALA A 87 7.01 -3.22 -3.12
CA ALA A 87 6.90 -2.03 -2.30
C ALA A 87 5.73 -2.15 -1.32
N ILE A 88 4.55 -2.59 -1.79
CA ILE A 88 3.38 -2.86 -0.92
C ILE A 88 3.73 -3.85 0.19
N LEU A 89 4.40 -4.96 -0.13
CA LEU A 89 4.80 -5.96 0.87
C LEU A 89 5.76 -5.36 1.91
N ALA A 90 6.77 -4.62 1.47
CA ALA A 90 7.74 -3.96 2.34
C ALA A 90 7.06 -2.92 3.25
N THR A 91 6.21 -2.06 2.68
CA THR A 91 5.42 -1.08 3.43
C THR A 91 4.55 -1.75 4.49
N ILE A 92 3.76 -2.76 4.12
CA ILE A 92 2.88 -3.46 5.04
C ILE A 92 3.67 -4.05 6.19
N GLU A 93 4.79 -4.69 5.91
CA GLU A 93 5.64 -5.24 6.95
C GLU A 93 6.09 -4.17 7.94
N ILE A 94 6.63 -3.06 7.46
CA ILE A 94 7.16 -2.00 8.32
C ILE A 94 6.04 -1.43 9.19
N LEU A 95 4.88 -1.18 8.59
CA LEU A 95 3.68 -0.73 9.32
C LEU A 95 3.26 -1.73 10.40
N LEU A 96 3.26 -3.03 10.07
CA LEU A 96 2.91 -4.10 11.00
C LEU A 96 3.97 -4.36 12.08
N ARG A 97 5.26 -4.07 11.83
CA ARG A 97 6.34 -4.15 12.83
C ARG A 97 6.29 -2.98 13.81
N ARG A 98 5.96 -1.80 13.31
CA ARG A 98 5.84 -0.56 14.10
C ARG A 98 4.52 -0.46 14.87
N ALA A 99 3.52 -1.28 14.52
CA ALA A 99 2.30 -1.42 15.31
C ALA A 99 2.65 -1.99 16.71
N PRO A 100 2.26 -1.32 17.81
CA PRO A 100 2.56 -1.83 19.14
C PRO A 100 1.91 -3.21 19.34
N PRO A 101 2.58 -4.15 20.05
CA PRO A 101 1.89 -5.31 20.60
C PRO A 101 0.90 -4.77 21.64
N THR A 102 -0.40 -4.77 21.32
CA THR A 102 -1.45 -4.24 22.21
C THR A 102 -1.34 -4.92 23.59
N PRO A 103 -1.52 -4.24 24.76
CA PRO A 103 -2.26 -2.98 24.96
C PRO A 103 -1.54 -1.94 25.86
N THR A 104 -1.25 -0.75 25.34
CA THR A 104 -1.50 0.52 26.06
C THR A 104 -1.31 1.69 25.10
N LEU A 105 -2.32 2.55 25.05
CA LEU A 105 -2.40 3.77 24.24
C LEU A 105 -1.26 4.74 24.61
N SER A 106 -0.22 4.83 23.78
CA SER A 106 0.51 6.09 23.59
C SER A 106 0.28 6.57 22.16
N ARG A 107 -0.50 7.64 22.05
CA ARG A 107 -1.07 8.18 20.81
C ARG A 107 -0.08 9.01 19.97
N GLU A 108 1.21 9.01 20.29
CA GLU A 108 2.14 9.99 19.72
C GLU A 108 3.05 9.47 18.60
N VAL A 109 2.99 8.18 18.23
CA VAL A 109 3.81 7.67 17.11
C VAL A 109 3.01 6.96 16.02
N PHE A 110 1.93 6.21 16.30
CA PHE A 110 1.11 5.58 15.24
C PHE A 110 -0.33 5.22 15.72
N PRO A 111 -1.42 5.86 15.23
CA PRO A 111 -2.80 5.53 15.62
C PRO A 111 -3.46 4.36 14.82
N TRP A 112 -2.70 3.37 14.34
CA TRP A 112 -3.18 2.47 13.26
C TRP A 112 -3.31 0.99 13.68
N ASP A 113 -4.43 0.64 14.30
CA ASP A 113 -4.68 -0.76 14.69
C ASP A 113 -4.98 -1.70 13.50
N THR A 114 -5.14 -1.17 12.27
CA THR A 114 -5.51 -1.99 11.12
C THR A 114 -4.95 -1.42 9.81
N VAL A 115 -4.16 -2.23 9.11
CA VAL A 115 -3.62 -1.96 7.77
C VAL A 115 -4.59 -2.52 6.74
N TYR A 116 -5.02 -1.67 5.80
CA TYR A 116 -5.89 -2.07 4.69
C TYR A 116 -5.10 -2.02 3.39
N LEU A 117 -5.29 -3.02 2.53
CA LEU A 117 -4.85 -2.97 1.14
C LEU A 117 -6.08 -2.94 0.25
N VAL A 118 -6.17 -1.91 -0.60
CA VAL A 118 -7.19 -1.77 -1.64
C VAL A 118 -6.58 -2.26 -2.95
N SER A 119 -7.07 -3.39 -3.43
CA SER A 119 -6.58 -4.01 -4.66
C SER A 119 -7.64 -4.96 -5.22
N ASP A 120 -7.84 -4.91 -6.54
CA ASP A 120 -8.61 -5.93 -7.26
C ASP A 120 -7.70 -7.04 -7.84
N ASP A 121 -6.38 -6.95 -7.67
CA ASP A 121 -5.45 -7.98 -8.11
C ASP A 121 -5.53 -9.23 -7.22
N ARG A 122 -6.12 -10.30 -7.78
CA ARG A 122 -6.27 -11.58 -7.09
C ARG A 122 -4.93 -12.20 -6.65
N LYS A 123 -3.87 -12.06 -7.44
CA LYS A 123 -2.56 -12.65 -7.10
C LYS A 123 -1.94 -11.91 -5.92
N LEU A 124 -1.91 -10.58 -5.96
CA LEU A 124 -1.41 -9.76 -4.87
C LEU A 124 -2.17 -10.05 -3.57
N ARG A 125 -3.51 -10.05 -3.63
CA ARG A 125 -4.35 -10.40 -2.47
C ARG A 125 -4.04 -11.76 -1.87
N ASN A 126 -3.94 -12.80 -2.71
CA ASN A 126 -3.57 -14.14 -2.24
C ASN A 126 -2.19 -14.13 -1.58
N PHE A 127 -1.26 -13.34 -2.11
CA PHE A 127 0.09 -13.22 -1.58
C PHE A 127 0.10 -12.57 -0.20
N ILE A 128 -0.69 -11.50 -0.04
CA ILE A 128 -0.83 -10.76 1.21
C ILE A 128 -1.46 -11.64 2.28
N THR A 129 -2.53 -12.38 1.95
CA THR A 129 -3.13 -13.35 2.87
C THR A 129 -2.14 -14.44 3.28
N ARG A 130 -1.33 -14.97 2.34
CA ARG A 130 -0.33 -16.00 2.66
C ARG A 130 0.83 -15.47 3.52
N THR A 131 1.20 -14.21 3.33
CA THR A 131 2.38 -13.60 3.97
C THR A 131 2.05 -13.01 5.34
N PHE A 132 0.91 -12.34 5.46
CA PHE A 132 0.53 -11.56 6.65
C PHE A 132 -0.72 -12.08 7.36
N GLY A 133 -1.42 -13.07 6.80
CA GLY A 133 -2.62 -13.65 7.40
C GLY A 133 -3.76 -12.63 7.51
N ASP A 134 -4.35 -12.59 8.70
CA ASP A 134 -5.45 -11.71 9.11
C ASP A 134 -4.99 -10.33 9.60
N ARG A 135 -3.68 -10.08 9.65
CA ARG A 135 -3.11 -8.80 10.08
C ARG A 135 -3.33 -7.66 9.08
N VAL A 136 -3.74 -7.98 7.85
CA VAL A 136 -4.05 -7.02 6.79
C VAL A 136 -5.47 -7.26 6.29
N VAL A 137 -6.28 -6.20 6.25
CA VAL A 137 -7.62 -6.27 5.71
C VAL A 137 -7.57 -5.97 4.20
N LEU A 138 -8.09 -6.90 3.40
CA LEU A 138 -8.14 -6.76 1.94
C LEU A 138 -9.48 -6.20 1.49
N GLN A 139 -9.46 -5.06 0.80
CA GLN A 139 -10.64 -4.41 0.22
C GLN A 139 -10.55 -4.40 -1.30
N LYS A 140 -11.69 -4.58 -1.98
CA LYS A 140 -11.79 -4.25 -3.41
C LYS A 140 -12.04 -2.76 -3.59
N LEU A 141 -11.80 -2.23 -4.78
CA LEU A 141 -12.09 -0.83 -5.07
C LEU A 141 -13.58 -0.49 -4.93
N GLN A 142 -14.48 -1.43 -5.19
CA GLN A 142 -15.91 -1.25 -4.93
C GLN A 142 -16.26 -1.10 -3.44
N ASP A 143 -15.49 -1.75 -2.56
CA ASP A 143 -15.71 -1.75 -1.11
C ASP A 143 -15.07 -0.52 -0.46
N PHE A 144 -14.14 0.13 -1.17
CA PHE A 144 -13.58 1.44 -0.84
C PHE A 144 -14.65 2.55 -0.89
N ARG A 145 -15.79 2.33 -1.55
CA ARG A 145 -16.84 3.33 -1.83
C ARG A 145 -18.00 3.35 -0.80
N ALA A 146 -17.94 2.55 0.27
CA ALA A 146 -18.99 2.40 1.29
C ALA A 146 -18.57 2.95 2.65
#